data_AF-A0A7X6X586-F1
#
_entry.id   AF-A0A7X6X586-F1
#
_cell.length_a   1.000
_cell.length_b   1.000
_cell.length_c   1.000
_cell.angle_alpha   90.00
_cell.angle_beta   90.00
_cell.angle_gamma   90.00
#
_symmetry.space_group_name_H-M   'P 1'
#
loop_
_entity.id
_entity.type
_entity.pdbx_description
1 polymer ?
#
loop_
_entity_poly.entity_id
_entity_poly.type
_entity_poly.pdbx_seq_one_letter_code
_entity_poly.pdbx_strand_id
1 'polypeptide(L)'
;MPLPRSGSKINTRTKTRQLVITALFLAMALALSIFESLLPALPTPIPMRYGLANVAVMAALLYLPYSSAAFVTTGKSLYVFSTRGLLAGMTSISGSILSLLAMIVLLKVSRKKVPLLILSVTGALFHNLGQFLIFLLISSVPVSWTYIVGLLLVLALATGTISSLILKTVQRPMESWLKHSTHILLAIILIPLTVFSFSCAPADKLPQRQEAIFTKYLDTVSRLIVYTDDEQEFEEWRVMLEQRLDEIDRKFNIFDDSEGSLNNLKDLNEQAGIAAVALDEETISLLQLGIEAEGQTGGRVNIMFGAVTSLWHEARQYSLANPDNARIPADDLLKEAAAHCEINDLILDHVAGTAFIRDPKASVDVGAIAKGYALDLLVKDLKYAGAENFLLDLGGNIYAGGINISKNSKWTVGVKNPHPDQENSIIEILSVQDMTVTTSGSYERTYQFEGIDYHHIIDPATLYPGNVHRSVTVVSPDGSLGDTLSTALFLIPVEEIESFLSAFENVEALFITVEDEMISSDGFEFYLTEP
;
A
#
# COMPACT_ATOMS: atom_id res chain seq x y z
N MET A 1 33.47 -43.94 7.04
CA MET A 1 34.60 -43.85 7.99
C MET A 1 33.99 -43.71 9.38
N PRO A 2 34.48 -44.44 10.41
CA PRO A 2 33.84 -44.40 11.72
C PRO A 2 34.09 -43.08 12.44
N LEU A 3 33.10 -42.58 13.21
CA LEU A 3 33.29 -41.44 14.11
C LEU A 3 34.47 -41.68 15.08
N PRO A 4 35.15 -40.60 15.53
CA PRO A 4 36.16 -40.69 16.59
C PRO A 4 35.58 -41.44 17.80
N ARG A 5 36.36 -42.35 18.41
CA ARG A 5 35.90 -43.16 19.56
C ARG A 5 35.41 -42.23 20.67
N SER A 6 34.26 -42.56 21.27
CA SER A 6 33.84 -42.04 22.58
C SER A 6 35.02 -42.19 23.56
N GLY A 7 35.66 -41.07 23.90
CA GLY A 7 36.92 -41.04 24.67
C GLY A 7 38.15 -40.45 23.96
N SER A 8 38.07 -40.15 22.65
CA SER A 8 39.10 -39.40 21.91
C SER A 8 38.72 -37.93 21.68
N LYS A 9 38.02 -37.34 22.65
CA LYS A 9 37.91 -35.88 22.74
C LYS A 9 39.34 -35.34 22.67
N ILE A 10 39.55 -34.30 21.86
CA ILE A 10 40.85 -33.62 21.80
C ILE A 10 41.29 -33.43 23.25
N ASN A 11 42.49 -33.88 23.58
CA ASN A 11 43.06 -33.66 24.90
C ASN A 11 43.33 -32.15 25.01
N THR A 12 42.29 -31.38 25.29
CA THR A 12 42.34 -29.93 25.49
C THR A 12 43.00 -29.72 26.84
N ARG A 13 44.31 -29.94 26.91
CA ARG A 13 45.14 -29.95 28.13
C ARG A 13 45.04 -28.68 28.99
N THR A 14 44.32 -27.64 28.55
CA THR A 14 44.02 -26.41 29.30
C THR A 14 42.57 -25.96 29.04
N LYS A 15 41.85 -25.52 30.08
CA LYS A 15 40.50 -24.91 29.97
C LYS A 15 40.46 -23.78 28.94
N THR A 16 41.53 -22.99 28.84
CA THR A 16 41.69 -21.89 27.87
C THR A 16 41.55 -22.37 26.42
N ARG A 17 42.24 -23.45 26.03
CA ARG A 17 42.14 -24.03 24.68
C ARG A 17 40.72 -24.50 24.34
N GLN A 18 40.03 -25.10 25.31
CA GLN A 18 38.64 -25.52 25.12
C GLN A 18 37.71 -24.30 24.91
N LEU A 19 37.90 -23.23 25.70
CA LEU A 19 37.14 -22.00 25.56
C LEU A 19 37.33 -21.39 24.16
N VAL A 20 38.57 -21.28 23.69
CA VAL A 20 38.88 -20.70 22.38
C VAL A 20 38.28 -21.53 21.24
N ILE A 21 38.42 -22.86 21.27
CA ILE A 21 37.83 -23.72 20.24
C ILE A 21 36.28 -23.65 20.29
N THR A 22 35.69 -23.52 21.48
CA THR A 22 34.23 -23.33 21.62
C THR A 22 33.79 -22.02 20.98
N ALA A 23 34.51 -20.91 21.23
CA ALA A 23 34.24 -19.61 20.65
C ALA A 23 34.36 -19.60 19.11
N LEU A 24 35.31 -20.35 18.55
CA LEU A 24 35.45 -20.51 17.11
C LEU A 24 34.28 -21.25 16.47
N PHE A 25 33.83 -22.35 17.10
CA PHE A 25 32.64 -23.06 16.59
C PHE A 25 31.39 -22.19 16.70
N LEU A 26 31.29 -21.34 17.73
CA LEU A 26 30.25 -20.32 17.79
C LEU A 26 30.36 -19.33 16.63
N ALA A 27 31.54 -18.72 16.42
CA ALA A 27 31.76 -17.80 15.30
C ALA A 27 31.44 -18.44 13.94
N MET A 28 31.84 -19.69 13.73
CA MET A 28 31.50 -20.47 12.54
C MET A 28 29.99 -20.69 12.41
N ALA A 29 29.30 -21.04 13.50
CA ALA A 29 27.85 -21.21 13.52
C ALA A 29 27.12 -19.90 13.18
N LEU A 30 27.62 -18.76 13.67
CA LEU A 30 27.10 -17.43 13.35
C LEU A 30 27.33 -17.09 11.88
N ALA A 31 28.55 -17.26 11.37
CA ALA A 31 28.89 -17.01 9.96
C ALA A 31 28.02 -17.85 9.01
N LEU A 32 27.86 -19.15 9.30
CA LEU A 32 26.97 -20.03 8.52
C LEU A 32 25.51 -19.61 8.63
N SER A 33 25.08 -19.12 9.80
CA SER A 33 23.70 -18.61 9.97
C SER A 33 23.45 -17.33 9.17
N ILE A 34 24.45 -16.46 9.03
CA ILE A 34 24.40 -15.24 8.20
C ILE A 34 24.42 -15.62 6.72
N PHE A 35 25.31 -16.51 6.32
CA PHE A 35 25.34 -17.01 4.95
C PHE A 35 24.00 -17.65 4.56
N GLU A 36 23.40 -18.42 5.48
CA GLU A 36 22.08 -19.01 5.28
C GLU A 36 20.94 -17.98 5.13
N SER A 37 21.07 -16.75 5.65
CA SER A 37 20.09 -15.69 5.35
C SER A 37 20.23 -15.07 3.96
N LEU A 38 21.36 -15.29 3.27
CA LEU A 38 21.57 -14.83 1.90
C LEU A 38 21.03 -15.82 0.85
N LEU A 39 20.72 -17.06 1.27
CA LEU A 39 20.18 -18.08 0.38
C LEU A 39 18.66 -17.89 0.20
N PRO A 40 18.13 -18.16 -1.02
CA PRO A 40 16.68 -18.10 -1.26
C PRO A 40 15.95 -19.08 -0.34
N ALA A 41 14.75 -18.70 0.10
CA ALA A 41 13.90 -19.56 0.91
C ALA A 41 13.64 -20.90 0.22
N LEU A 42 13.53 -21.98 1.00
CA LEU A 42 13.14 -23.27 0.45
C LEU A 42 11.72 -23.15 -0.13
N PRO A 43 11.45 -23.73 -1.32
CA PRO A 43 10.13 -23.70 -1.95
C PRO A 43 9.19 -24.68 -1.24
N THR A 44 8.91 -24.40 0.03
CA THR A 44 8.09 -25.23 0.91
C THR A 44 6.96 -24.38 1.48
N PRO A 45 5.74 -24.93 1.64
CA PRO A 45 4.58 -24.20 2.17
C PRO A 45 4.74 -23.78 3.64
N ILE A 46 5.85 -24.10 4.27
CA ILE A 46 6.19 -23.86 5.67
C ILE A 46 7.57 -23.17 5.68
N PRO A 47 7.83 -22.21 6.59
CA PRO A 47 9.10 -21.48 6.68
C PRO A 47 10.25 -22.34 7.22
N MET A 48 10.71 -23.30 6.41
CA MET A 48 11.81 -24.21 6.70
C MET A 48 13.13 -23.64 6.20
N ARG A 49 14.24 -23.91 6.89
CA ARG A 49 15.58 -23.47 6.46
C ARG A 49 16.55 -24.63 6.20
N TYR A 50 17.67 -24.34 5.55
CA TYR A 50 18.70 -25.31 5.18
C TYR A 50 19.42 -25.96 6.38
N GLY A 51 19.46 -25.28 7.52
CA GLY A 51 20.11 -25.71 8.75
C GLY A 51 21.64 -25.71 8.71
N LEU A 52 22.27 -24.82 7.92
CA LEU A 52 23.72 -24.84 7.69
C LEU A 52 24.54 -24.63 8.97
N ALA A 53 24.06 -23.79 9.88
CA ALA A 53 24.70 -23.59 11.18
C ALA A 53 24.82 -24.89 12.01
N ASN A 54 23.99 -25.91 11.73
CA ASN A 54 24.07 -27.20 12.43
C ASN A 54 25.33 -27.98 12.06
N VAL A 55 26.01 -27.66 10.94
CA VAL A 55 27.32 -28.24 10.62
C VAL A 55 28.35 -27.89 11.71
N ALA A 56 28.36 -26.62 12.16
CA ALA A 56 29.24 -26.16 13.23
C ALA A 56 28.85 -26.76 14.59
N VAL A 57 27.55 -26.88 14.88
CA VAL A 57 27.05 -27.55 16.11
C VAL A 57 27.43 -29.03 16.12
N MET A 58 27.27 -29.73 14.99
CA MET A 58 27.66 -31.13 14.85
C MET A 58 29.17 -31.31 14.99
N ALA A 59 29.97 -30.42 14.41
CA ALA A 59 31.42 -30.43 14.60
C ALA A 59 31.78 -30.19 16.08
N ALA A 60 31.19 -29.19 16.73
CA ALA A 60 31.39 -28.96 18.18
C ALA A 60 31.00 -30.20 19.00
N LEU A 61 29.91 -30.87 18.65
CA LEU A 61 29.44 -32.09 19.32
C LEU A 61 30.43 -33.27 19.19
N LEU A 62 31.09 -33.39 18.04
CA LEU A 62 32.05 -34.47 17.77
C LEU A 62 33.43 -34.23 18.40
N TYR A 63 33.85 -32.97 18.54
CA TYR A 63 35.22 -32.62 18.96
C TYR A 63 35.31 -32.03 20.38
N LEU A 64 34.22 -31.53 20.95
CA LEU A 64 34.18 -30.88 22.26
C LEU A 64 33.25 -31.61 23.26
N PRO A 65 33.32 -31.26 24.55
CA PRO A 65 32.31 -31.70 25.52
C PRO A 65 30.90 -31.21 25.16
N TYR A 66 29.88 -31.96 25.58
CA TYR A 66 28.48 -31.61 25.30
C TYR A 66 28.08 -30.22 25.80
N SER A 67 28.68 -29.74 26.90
CA SER A 67 28.47 -28.38 27.40
C SER A 67 28.96 -27.30 26.43
N SER A 68 30.08 -27.53 25.73
CA SER A 68 30.56 -26.63 24.68
C SER A 68 29.64 -26.63 23.46
N ALA A 69 29.16 -27.80 23.03
CA ALA A 69 28.21 -27.90 21.93
C ALA A 69 26.88 -27.19 22.28
N ALA A 70 26.39 -27.36 23.51
CA ALA A 70 25.21 -26.63 24.01
C ALA A 70 25.44 -25.12 24.01
N PHE A 71 26.60 -24.65 24.46
CA PHE A 71 26.94 -23.23 24.41
C PHE A 71 26.93 -22.66 22.99
N VAL A 72 27.50 -23.37 22.01
CA VAL A 72 27.47 -22.99 20.59
C VAL A 72 26.02 -22.89 20.09
N THR A 73 25.20 -23.89 20.39
CA THR A 73 23.77 -23.93 20.03
C THR A 73 22.99 -22.76 20.63
N THR A 74 23.14 -22.51 21.93
CA THR A 74 22.46 -21.42 22.63
C THR A 74 22.92 -20.07 22.13
N GLY A 75 24.24 -19.84 22.00
CA GLY A 75 24.78 -18.57 21.49
C GLY A 75 24.30 -18.24 20.08
N LYS A 76 24.31 -19.22 19.17
CA LYS A 76 23.74 -19.05 17.81
C LYS A 76 22.26 -18.71 17.85
N SER A 77 21.49 -19.37 18.71
CA SER A 77 20.04 -19.15 18.78
C SER A 77 19.69 -17.78 19.38
N LEU A 78 20.45 -17.32 20.39
CA LEU A 78 20.33 -15.97 20.93
C LEU A 78 20.69 -14.90 19.91
N TYR A 79 21.72 -15.12 19.09
CA TYR A 79 22.06 -14.22 18.00
C TYR A 79 20.90 -14.06 17.01
N VAL A 80 20.31 -15.18 16.56
CA VAL A 80 19.16 -15.14 15.65
C VAL A 80 17.97 -14.42 16.28
N PHE A 81 17.71 -14.66 17.56
CA PHE A 81 16.67 -13.95 18.31
C PHE A 81 16.90 -12.44 18.34
N SER A 82 18.13 -11.99 18.62
CA SER A 82 18.48 -10.56 18.70
C SER A 82 18.48 -9.84 17.35
N THR A 83 18.77 -10.54 16.25
CA THR A 83 18.97 -9.92 14.93
C THR A 83 17.80 -10.08 13.98
N ARG A 84 16.89 -11.03 14.22
CA ARG A 84 15.81 -11.38 13.28
C ARG A 84 14.41 -11.38 13.92
N GLY A 85 14.30 -10.87 15.15
CA GLY A 85 13.04 -10.76 15.87
C GLY A 85 12.55 -12.06 16.53
N LEU A 86 11.44 -11.92 17.26
CA LEU A 86 10.89 -12.95 18.15
C LEU A 86 10.60 -14.28 17.42
N LEU A 87 9.91 -14.22 16.27
CA LEU A 87 9.49 -15.40 15.52
C LEU A 87 10.68 -16.22 14.98
N ALA A 88 11.65 -15.54 14.36
CA ALA A 88 12.88 -16.19 13.87
C ALA A 88 13.73 -16.73 15.03
N GLY A 89 13.74 -16.02 16.16
CA GLY A 89 14.36 -16.47 17.40
C GLY A 89 13.76 -17.78 17.93
N MET A 90 12.44 -17.83 18.10
CA MET A 90 11.73 -19.01 18.63
C MET A 90 11.92 -20.25 17.74
N THR A 91 11.77 -20.09 16.43
CA THR A 91 11.98 -21.18 15.46
C THR A 91 13.42 -21.68 15.46
N SER A 92 14.41 -20.78 15.53
CA SER A 92 15.83 -21.14 15.62
C SER A 92 16.18 -21.85 16.93
N ILE A 93 15.70 -21.36 18.07
CA ILE A 93 15.91 -21.96 19.39
C ILE A 93 15.34 -23.38 19.41
N SER A 94 14.07 -23.53 19.01
CA SER A 94 13.38 -24.82 19.00
C SER A 94 14.11 -25.85 18.12
N GLY A 95 14.40 -25.49 16.87
CA GLY A 95 15.11 -26.38 15.95
C GLY A 95 16.51 -26.74 16.45
N SER A 96 17.28 -25.77 16.93
CA SER A 96 18.68 -26.00 17.33
C SER A 96 18.80 -26.87 18.59
N ILE A 97 17.91 -26.67 19.57
CA ILE A 97 17.88 -27.49 20.80
C ILE A 97 17.43 -28.91 20.50
N LEU A 98 16.33 -29.07 19.75
CA LEU A 98 15.76 -30.38 19.46
C LEU A 98 16.75 -31.24 18.63
N SER A 99 17.44 -30.63 17.67
CA SER A 99 18.53 -31.24 16.91
C SER A 99 19.68 -31.72 17.78
N LEU A 100 20.19 -30.85 18.68
CA LEU A 100 21.31 -31.19 19.57
C LEU A 100 20.95 -32.37 20.49
N LEU A 101 19.77 -32.34 21.10
CA LEU A 101 19.29 -33.42 21.98
C LEU A 101 19.18 -34.74 21.24
N ALA A 102 18.58 -34.75 20.05
CA ALA A 102 18.44 -35.96 19.24
C ALA A 102 19.80 -36.57 18.87
N MET A 103 20.77 -35.74 18.47
CA MET A 103 22.13 -36.20 18.17
C MET A 103 22.85 -36.75 19.41
N ILE A 104 22.72 -36.09 20.58
CA ILE A 104 23.30 -36.59 21.84
C ILE A 104 22.71 -37.95 22.22
N VAL A 105 21.39 -38.09 22.13
CA VAL A 105 20.69 -39.35 22.41
C VAL A 105 21.17 -40.45 21.46
N LEU A 106 21.23 -40.16 20.15
CA LEU A 106 21.71 -41.11 19.15
C LEU A 106 23.13 -41.59 19.45
N LEU A 107 24.04 -40.69 19.81
CA LEU A 107 25.42 -41.01 20.17
C LEU A 107 25.54 -41.80 21.48
N LYS A 108 24.64 -41.57 22.45
CA LYS A 108 24.63 -42.31 23.73
C LYS A 108 24.02 -43.71 23.60
N VAL A 109 22.94 -43.85 22.83
CA VAL A 109 22.20 -45.11 22.67
C VAL A 109 22.94 -46.06 21.73
N SER A 110 23.55 -45.53 20.68
CA SER A 110 24.30 -46.32 19.72
C SER A 110 25.64 -46.75 20.31
N ARG A 111 25.67 -47.95 20.92
CA ARG A 111 26.90 -48.60 21.41
C ARG A 111 27.94 -48.88 20.30
N LYS A 112 27.59 -48.67 19.03
CA LYS A 112 28.43 -48.79 17.83
C LYS A 112 28.76 -47.40 17.24
N LYS A 113 29.78 -47.33 16.40
CA LYS A 113 30.18 -46.12 15.64
C LYS A 113 29.03 -45.68 14.71
N VAL A 114 28.30 -44.63 15.08
CA VAL A 114 27.25 -44.01 14.24
C VAL A 114 27.91 -43.45 12.96
N PRO A 115 27.41 -43.74 11.75
CA PRO A 115 27.86 -43.08 10.53
C PRO A 115 27.56 -41.58 10.56
N LEU A 116 28.49 -40.75 10.06
CA LEU A 116 28.31 -39.30 10.03
C LEU A 116 27.03 -38.86 9.30
N LEU A 117 26.68 -39.56 8.22
CA LEU A 117 25.45 -39.33 7.48
C LEU A 117 24.22 -39.52 8.37
N ILE A 118 24.16 -40.60 9.15
CA ILE A 118 23.04 -40.89 10.04
C ILE A 118 22.93 -39.81 11.11
N LEU A 119 24.05 -39.43 11.73
CA LEU A 119 24.09 -38.35 12.72
C LEU A 119 23.56 -37.03 12.13
N SER A 120 24.01 -36.68 10.93
CA SER A 120 23.64 -35.43 10.27
C SER A 120 22.18 -35.41 9.82
N VAL A 121 21.65 -36.52 9.28
CA VAL A 121 20.23 -36.64 8.89
C VAL A 121 19.34 -36.59 10.11
N THR A 122 19.72 -37.24 11.22
CA THR A 122 18.99 -37.11 12.49
C THR A 122 19.00 -35.66 12.99
N GLY A 123 20.14 -34.99 12.97
CA GLY A 123 20.24 -33.57 13.34
C GLY A 123 19.34 -32.69 12.48
N ALA A 124 19.34 -32.87 11.17
CA ALA A 124 18.51 -32.12 10.23
C ALA A 124 17.00 -32.37 10.44
N LEU A 125 16.60 -33.63 10.62
CA LEU A 125 15.21 -34.00 10.86
C LEU A 125 14.63 -33.30 12.09
N PHE A 126 15.34 -33.38 13.21
CA PHE A 126 14.86 -32.79 14.46
C PHE A 126 15.00 -31.27 14.49
N HIS A 127 15.93 -30.69 13.72
CA HIS A 127 15.97 -29.24 13.52
C HIS A 127 14.73 -28.73 12.78
N ASN A 128 14.40 -29.39 11.68
CA ASN A 128 13.25 -29.11 10.84
C ASN A 128 11.93 -29.31 11.62
N LEU A 129 11.84 -30.40 12.38
CA LEU A 129 10.70 -30.66 13.26
C LEU A 129 10.52 -29.56 14.31
N GLY A 130 11.60 -29.08 14.94
CA GLY A 130 11.52 -28.02 15.94
C GLY A 130 11.03 -26.69 15.35
N GLN A 131 11.48 -26.32 14.16
CA GLN A 131 10.97 -25.15 13.42
C GLN A 131 9.48 -25.28 13.12
N PHE A 132 9.08 -26.45 12.62
CA PHE A 132 7.70 -26.74 12.26
C PHE A 132 6.74 -26.72 13.46
N LEU A 133 7.17 -27.21 14.63
CA LEU A 133 6.34 -27.17 15.85
C LEU A 133 6.04 -25.74 16.30
N ILE A 134 6.99 -24.82 16.15
CA ILE A 134 6.75 -23.39 16.45
C ILE A 134 5.81 -22.77 15.42
N PHE A 135 5.95 -23.13 14.14
CA PHE A 135 5.01 -22.70 13.11
C PHE A 135 3.58 -23.18 13.42
N LEU A 136 3.38 -24.45 13.78
CA LEU A 136 2.07 -24.98 14.18
C LEU A 136 1.45 -24.23 15.37
N LEU A 137 2.27 -23.86 16.34
CA LEU A 137 1.81 -23.15 17.54
C LEU A 137 1.28 -21.75 17.21
N ILE A 138 1.74 -21.15 16.10
CA ILE A 138 1.46 -19.75 15.76
C ILE A 138 0.42 -19.63 14.65
N SER A 139 0.47 -20.50 13.64
CA SER A 139 -0.24 -20.24 12.39
C SER A 139 -1.69 -20.75 12.35
N SER A 140 -2.17 -21.55 13.31
CA SER A 140 -3.53 -22.13 13.34
C SER A 140 -3.99 -22.82 12.03
N VAL A 141 -3.05 -23.08 11.10
CA VAL A 141 -3.33 -23.66 9.79
C VAL A 141 -3.56 -25.16 9.95
N PRO A 142 -4.66 -25.71 9.41
CA PRO A 142 -4.86 -27.16 9.36
C PRO A 142 -3.81 -27.78 8.43
N VAL A 143 -3.04 -28.75 8.91
CA VAL A 143 -1.98 -29.39 8.11
C VAL A 143 -2.16 -30.90 8.03
N SER A 144 -1.89 -31.46 6.85
CA SER A 144 -1.87 -32.91 6.63
C SER A 144 -0.58 -33.52 7.18
N TRP A 145 -0.69 -34.29 8.27
CA TRP A 145 0.45 -34.95 8.91
C TRP A 145 1.20 -35.92 7.99
N THR A 146 0.50 -36.57 7.05
CA THR A 146 1.15 -37.49 6.08
C THR A 146 2.04 -36.74 5.11
N TYR A 147 1.59 -35.59 4.61
CA TYR A 147 2.37 -34.71 3.74
C TYR A 147 3.59 -34.13 4.48
N ILE A 148 3.40 -33.62 5.70
CA ILE A 148 4.48 -33.03 6.50
C ILE A 148 5.56 -34.05 6.84
N VAL A 149 5.18 -35.24 7.29
CA VAL A 149 6.16 -36.28 7.65
C VAL A 149 6.99 -36.65 6.41
N GLY A 150 6.36 -36.78 5.25
CA GLY A 150 7.06 -36.96 3.98
C GLY A 150 8.05 -35.83 3.68
N LEU A 151 7.59 -34.57 3.77
CA LEU A 151 8.42 -33.38 3.52
C LEU A 151 9.60 -33.28 4.48
N LEU A 152 9.39 -33.50 5.78
CA LEU A 152 10.44 -33.46 6.80
C LEU A 152 11.52 -34.52 6.53
N LEU A 153 11.14 -35.74 6.12
CA LEU A 153 12.08 -36.80 5.80
C LEU A 153 12.91 -36.48 4.56
N VAL A 154 12.27 -35.98 3.49
CA VAL A 154 12.96 -35.61 2.25
C VAL A 154 13.95 -34.46 2.50
N LEU A 155 13.52 -33.40 3.20
CA LEU A 155 14.37 -32.27 3.54
C LEU A 155 15.51 -32.68 4.48
N ALA A 156 15.25 -33.53 5.47
CA ALA A 156 16.28 -34.02 6.38
C ALA A 156 17.33 -34.86 5.67
N LEU A 157 16.92 -35.68 4.70
CA LEU A 157 17.84 -36.46 3.88
C LEU A 157 18.69 -35.53 3.00
N ALA A 158 18.09 -34.55 2.34
CA ALA A 158 18.80 -33.59 1.48
C ALA A 158 19.79 -32.72 2.28
N THR A 159 19.32 -32.02 3.31
CA THR A 159 20.17 -31.15 4.13
C THR A 159 21.20 -31.94 4.96
N GLY A 160 20.84 -33.12 5.44
CA GLY A 160 21.73 -34.02 6.18
C GLY A 160 22.83 -34.65 5.32
N THR A 161 22.54 -34.98 4.06
CA THR A 161 23.56 -35.47 3.12
C THR A 161 24.57 -34.37 2.79
N ILE A 162 24.11 -33.16 2.50
CA ILE A 162 24.96 -31.98 2.25
C ILE A 162 25.84 -31.69 3.47
N SER A 163 25.24 -31.60 4.66
CA SER A 163 25.96 -31.32 5.91
C SER A 163 27.01 -32.38 6.23
N SER A 164 26.69 -33.66 6.01
CA SER A 164 27.64 -34.78 6.17
C SER A 164 28.79 -34.69 5.17
N LEU A 165 28.51 -34.31 3.91
CA LEU A 165 29.54 -34.15 2.88
C LEU A 165 30.48 -33.00 3.22
N ILE A 166 29.95 -31.83 3.59
CA ILE A 166 30.73 -30.66 4.02
C ILE A 166 31.64 -31.06 5.18
N LEU A 167 31.07 -31.66 6.23
CA LEU A 167 31.87 -32.01 7.39
C LEU A 167 32.92 -33.07 7.06
N LYS A 168 32.61 -34.05 6.22
CA LYS A 168 33.57 -35.07 5.76
C LYS A 168 34.75 -34.46 5.00
N THR A 169 34.50 -33.46 4.16
CA THR A 169 35.54 -32.74 3.40
C THR A 169 36.44 -31.93 4.32
N VAL A 170 35.86 -31.26 5.32
CA VAL A 170 36.58 -30.36 6.23
C VAL A 170 37.19 -31.10 7.43
N GLN A 171 36.79 -32.36 7.67
CA GLN A 171 37.16 -33.13 8.87
C GLN A 171 38.68 -33.25 9.08
N ARG A 172 39.42 -33.72 8.07
CA ARG A 172 40.88 -33.94 8.17
C ARG A 172 41.66 -32.63 8.31
N PRO A 173 41.39 -31.58 7.50
CA PRO A 173 41.96 -30.25 7.73
C PRO A 173 41.69 -29.75 9.15
N MET A 174 40.46 -29.88 9.62
CA MET A 174 40.05 -29.41 10.94
C MET A 174 40.74 -30.17 12.08
N GLU A 175 40.87 -31.49 12.00
CA GLU A 175 41.61 -32.29 13.00
C GLU A 175 43.09 -31.95 13.06
N SER A 176 43.71 -31.68 11.90
CA SER A 176 45.10 -31.24 11.82
C SER A 176 45.28 -29.83 12.41
N TRP A 177 44.36 -28.92 12.06
CA TRP A 177 44.35 -27.53 12.50
C TRP A 177 44.10 -27.37 14.00
N LEU A 178 43.11 -28.11 14.54
CA LEU A 178 42.81 -28.12 15.98
C LEU A 178 43.99 -28.60 16.83
N LYS A 179 44.94 -29.36 16.26
CA LYS A 179 46.11 -29.89 16.96
C LYS A 179 47.27 -28.88 17.05
N HIS A 180 47.49 -28.03 16.06
CA HIS A 180 48.77 -27.32 15.87
C HIS A 180 48.76 -25.80 16.12
N SER A 181 47.60 -25.16 16.26
CA SER A 181 47.55 -23.70 16.09
C SER A 181 46.93 -22.99 17.30
N THR A 182 47.73 -22.47 18.23
CA THR A 182 47.27 -21.49 19.25
C THR A 182 47.43 -20.03 18.81
N HIS A 183 48.38 -19.72 17.93
CA HIS A 183 48.70 -18.33 17.52
C HIS A 183 47.91 -17.83 16.30
N ILE A 184 47.49 -18.73 15.41
CA ILE A 184 46.65 -18.40 14.24
C ILE A 184 45.19 -18.10 14.68
N LEU A 185 44.81 -18.53 15.90
CA LEU A 185 43.47 -18.35 16.49
C LEU A 185 43.07 -16.89 16.67
N LEU A 186 44.01 -16.01 17.04
CA LEU A 186 43.73 -14.58 17.22
C LEU A 186 43.51 -13.86 15.88
N ALA A 187 44.27 -14.23 14.84
CA ALA A 187 44.16 -13.62 13.52
C ALA A 187 42.85 -14.00 12.81
N ILE A 188 42.38 -15.25 12.95
CA ILE A 188 41.12 -15.72 12.34
C ILE A 188 39.88 -15.20 13.09
N ILE A 189 39.99 -14.82 14.37
CA ILE A 189 38.91 -14.14 15.11
C ILE A 189 38.80 -12.67 14.71
N LEU A 190 39.92 -12.02 14.39
CA LEU A 190 39.95 -10.62 13.96
C LEU A 190 39.40 -10.40 12.54
N ILE A 191 39.55 -11.35 11.62
CA ILE A 191 39.10 -11.20 10.23
C ILE A 191 37.56 -11.06 10.10
N PRO A 192 36.72 -11.90 10.76
CA PRO A 192 35.28 -11.68 10.81
C PRO A 192 34.93 -10.34 11.47
N LEU A 193 35.62 -9.98 12.57
CA LEU A 193 35.41 -8.71 13.29
C LEU A 193 35.71 -7.48 12.43
N THR A 194 36.71 -7.54 11.55
CA THR A 194 37.02 -6.47 10.59
C THR A 194 36.04 -6.43 9.41
N VAL A 195 35.46 -7.57 9.00
CA VAL A 195 34.37 -7.59 8.01
C VAL A 195 33.06 -7.05 8.62
N PHE A 196 32.84 -7.26 9.93
CA PHE A 196 31.74 -6.64 10.67
C PHE A 196 31.81 -5.10 10.73
N SER A 197 33.01 -4.50 10.62
CA SER A 197 33.16 -3.04 10.62
C SER A 197 32.86 -2.38 9.27
N PHE A 198 32.85 -3.14 8.17
CA PHE A 198 32.59 -2.60 6.82
C PHE A 198 31.24 -3.02 6.22
N SER A 199 30.53 -3.97 6.85
CA SER A 199 29.20 -4.42 6.40
C SER A 199 28.07 -3.92 7.29
N CYS A 200 28.26 -2.73 7.88
CA CYS A 200 27.23 -1.99 8.61
C CYS A 200 26.72 -0.79 7.80
N ALA A 201 26.80 -0.86 6.46
CA ALA A 201 25.85 -0.13 5.64
C ALA A 201 24.55 -0.94 5.71
N PRO A 202 23.46 -0.43 6.32
CA PRO A 202 22.16 -1.03 6.10
C PRO A 202 21.96 -1.07 4.58
N ALA A 203 21.58 -2.24 4.04
CA ALA A 203 20.93 -2.20 2.74
C ALA A 203 19.75 -1.25 2.91
N ASP A 204 19.68 -0.18 2.14
CA ASP A 204 18.59 0.80 2.20
C ASP A 204 17.29 0.00 2.16
N LYS A 205 16.64 -0.11 3.32
CA LYS A 205 15.38 -0.82 3.42
C LYS A 205 14.39 0.11 2.73
N LEU A 206 13.77 -0.36 1.65
CA LEU A 206 12.75 0.43 0.97
C LEU A 206 11.68 0.80 2.01
N PRO A 207 11.22 2.07 2.04
CA PRO A 207 10.21 2.49 3.00
C PRO A 207 8.95 1.64 2.85
N GLN A 208 8.29 1.34 3.97
CA GLN A 208 7.08 0.53 3.95
C GLN A 208 5.87 1.33 3.44
N ARG A 209 4.96 0.62 2.74
CA ARG A 209 3.69 1.20 2.31
C ARG A 209 2.78 1.37 3.53
N GLN A 210 2.41 2.62 3.81
CA GLN A 210 1.38 3.01 4.76
C GLN A 210 0.12 3.45 4.00
N GLU A 211 -1.04 3.21 4.58
CA GLU A 211 -2.33 3.57 3.98
C GLU A 211 -3.33 4.02 5.03
N ALA A 212 -4.03 5.12 4.75
CA ALA A 212 -5.16 5.59 5.51
C ALA A 212 -6.39 5.69 4.60
N ILE A 213 -7.56 5.33 5.13
CA ILE A 213 -8.84 5.38 4.43
C ILE A 213 -9.81 6.19 5.29
N PHE A 214 -10.48 7.17 4.68
CA PHE A 214 -11.47 8.03 5.31
C PHE A 214 -12.79 7.88 4.54
N THR A 215 -13.91 7.67 5.25
CA THR A 215 -15.20 7.35 4.62
C THR A 215 -16.32 8.31 5.00
N LYS A 216 -15.98 9.43 5.64
CA LYS A 216 -16.97 10.35 6.24
C LYS A 216 -17.15 11.66 5.45
N TYR A 217 -16.18 12.02 4.62
CA TYR A 217 -16.02 13.36 4.08
C TYR A 217 -16.31 13.36 2.57
N LEU A 218 -16.89 14.44 2.06
CA LEU A 218 -17.16 14.73 0.65
C LEU A 218 -18.05 13.67 -0.05
N ASP A 219 -18.88 12.97 0.73
CA ASP A 219 -19.76 11.88 0.26
C ASP A 219 -19.00 10.84 -0.58
N THR A 220 -17.79 10.48 -0.15
CA THR A 220 -16.94 9.51 -0.84
C THR A 220 -15.96 8.76 0.08
N VAL A 221 -15.22 7.82 -0.49
CA VAL A 221 -14.08 7.16 0.17
C VAL A 221 -12.80 7.82 -0.28
N SER A 222 -12.10 8.44 0.67
CA SER A 222 -10.79 9.04 0.45
C SER A 222 -9.68 8.09 0.92
N ARG A 223 -8.54 8.09 0.22
CA ARG A 223 -7.40 7.23 0.53
C ARG A 223 -6.10 8.00 0.40
N LEU A 224 -5.23 7.90 1.41
CA LEU A 224 -3.85 8.34 1.36
C LEU A 224 -2.93 7.12 1.35
N ILE A 225 -2.01 7.05 0.39
CA ILE A 225 -0.93 6.06 0.32
C ILE A 225 0.40 6.78 0.41
N VAL A 226 1.27 6.38 1.34
CA VAL A 226 2.62 6.93 1.50
C VAL A 226 3.62 5.79 1.68
N TYR A 227 4.86 5.99 1.26
CA TYR A 227 5.96 5.09 1.57
C TYR A 227 6.87 5.74 2.62
N THR A 228 6.73 5.33 3.89
CA THR A 228 7.59 5.78 4.99
C THR A 228 7.83 4.64 6.00
N ASP A 229 9.02 4.59 6.58
CA ASP A 229 9.34 3.70 7.70
C ASP A 229 9.12 4.39 9.07
N ASP A 230 8.77 5.68 9.07
CA ASP A 230 8.42 6.44 10.27
C ASP A 230 6.90 6.39 10.49
N GLU A 231 6.47 5.49 11.38
CA GLU A 231 5.06 5.35 11.76
C GLU A 231 4.50 6.61 12.44
N GLN A 232 5.34 7.39 13.12
CA GLN A 232 4.90 8.61 13.78
C GLN A 232 4.63 9.71 12.77
N GLU A 233 5.54 9.90 11.80
CA GLU A 233 5.37 10.85 10.69
C GLU A 233 4.10 10.53 9.88
N PHE A 234 3.87 9.26 9.55
CA PHE A 234 2.64 8.84 8.88
C PHE A 234 1.38 9.18 9.68
N GLU A 235 1.40 8.93 10.99
CA GLU A 235 0.26 9.23 11.87
C GLU A 235 0.01 10.75 11.98
N GLU A 236 1.06 11.57 12.00
CA GLU A 236 0.95 13.03 11.96
C GLU A 236 0.28 13.52 10.67
N TRP A 237 0.69 13.01 9.51
CA TRP A 237 0.03 13.32 8.23
C TRP A 237 -1.41 12.82 8.19
N ARG A 238 -1.68 11.60 8.69
CA ARG A 238 -3.03 11.02 8.72
C ARG A 238 -3.99 11.90 9.53
N VAL A 239 -3.59 12.30 10.74
CA VAL A 239 -4.40 13.13 11.64
C VAL A 239 -4.62 14.52 11.07
N MET A 240 -3.55 15.13 10.52
CA MET A 240 -3.66 16.44 9.85
C MET A 240 -4.63 16.37 8.67
N LEU A 241 -4.52 15.35 7.81
CA LEU A 241 -5.38 15.17 6.65
C LEU A 241 -6.84 14.93 7.06
N GLU A 242 -7.09 14.13 8.11
CA GLU A 242 -8.45 13.87 8.61
C GLU A 242 -9.10 15.15 9.15
N GLN A 243 -8.36 15.96 9.91
CA GLN A 243 -8.84 17.26 10.40
C GLN A 243 -9.13 18.22 9.24
N ARG A 244 -8.27 18.22 8.23
CA ARG A 244 -8.42 19.09 7.07
C ARG A 244 -9.60 18.68 6.19
N LEU A 245 -9.80 17.39 5.98
CA LEU A 245 -10.97 16.84 5.30
C LEU A 245 -12.28 17.20 6.02
N ASP A 246 -12.31 17.10 7.36
CA ASP A 246 -13.47 17.51 8.17
C ASP A 246 -13.79 19.00 8.01
N GLU A 247 -12.76 19.86 8.05
CA GLU A 247 -12.94 21.30 7.88
C GLU A 247 -13.46 21.64 6.47
N ILE A 248 -12.86 21.05 5.44
CA ILE A 248 -13.26 21.24 4.04
C ILE A 248 -14.70 20.75 3.82
N ASP A 249 -15.06 19.57 4.33
CA ASP A 249 -16.41 19.02 4.20
C ASP A 249 -17.46 19.95 4.81
N ARG A 250 -17.22 20.45 6.03
CA ARG A 250 -18.13 21.38 6.72
C ARG A 250 -18.28 22.73 6.00
N LYS A 251 -17.25 23.19 5.30
CA LYS A 251 -17.29 24.42 4.48
C LYS A 251 -18.06 24.24 3.18
N PHE A 252 -17.86 23.12 2.48
CA PHE A 252 -18.33 22.94 1.10
C PHE A 252 -19.64 22.16 1.00
N ASN A 253 -20.04 21.43 2.04
CA ASN A 253 -21.27 20.65 2.03
C ASN A 253 -22.51 21.56 2.11
N ILE A 254 -23.27 21.60 1.02
CA ILE A 254 -24.51 22.38 0.88
C ILE A 254 -25.71 21.82 1.69
N PHE A 255 -25.54 20.65 2.32
CA PHE A 255 -26.53 19.98 3.16
C PHE A 255 -26.10 19.85 4.64
N ASP A 256 -24.97 20.46 5.04
CA ASP A 256 -24.45 20.28 6.38
C ASP A 256 -25.27 21.03 7.45
N ASP A 257 -26.02 20.27 8.26
CA ASP A 257 -26.74 20.76 9.44
C ASP A 257 -25.92 20.65 10.75
N SER A 258 -24.61 20.37 10.66
CA SER A 258 -23.77 20.21 11.85
C SER A 258 -23.73 21.48 12.71
N GLU A 259 -23.93 21.32 14.02
CA GLU A 259 -23.86 22.44 14.96
C GLU A 259 -22.42 22.98 15.02
N GLY A 260 -22.20 24.19 14.51
CA GLY A 260 -20.88 24.83 14.48
C GLY A 260 -20.99 26.32 14.15
N SER A 261 -19.94 27.09 14.47
CA SER A 261 -19.90 28.55 14.28
C SER A 261 -19.33 28.99 12.93
N LEU A 262 -19.36 28.11 11.91
CA LEU A 262 -18.78 28.39 10.59
C LEU A 262 -19.90 28.72 9.62
N ASN A 263 -19.76 29.83 8.90
CA ASN A 263 -20.58 30.07 7.72
C ASN A 263 -20.07 29.20 6.57
N ASN A 264 -20.95 28.48 5.89
CA ASN A 264 -20.61 27.56 4.82
C ASN A 264 -21.47 27.81 3.55
N LEU A 265 -21.36 26.94 2.54
CA LEU A 265 -22.16 27.07 1.32
C LEU A 265 -23.67 26.84 1.54
N LYS A 266 -24.07 26.09 2.57
CA LYS A 266 -25.48 25.99 2.96
C LYS A 266 -26.01 27.32 3.48
N ASP A 267 -25.26 28.00 4.35
CA ASP A 267 -25.64 29.34 4.82
C ASP A 267 -25.77 30.33 3.66
N LEU A 268 -24.86 30.27 2.69
CA LEU A 268 -24.95 31.09 1.47
C LEU A 268 -26.24 30.81 0.69
N ASN A 269 -26.61 29.54 0.53
CA ASN A 269 -27.86 29.13 -0.13
C ASN A 269 -29.10 29.59 0.65
N GLU A 270 -29.11 29.47 1.98
CA GLU A 270 -30.23 29.89 2.82
C GLU A 270 -30.40 31.42 2.88
N GLN A 271 -29.33 32.19 2.62
CA GLN A 271 -29.35 33.65 2.58
C GLN A 271 -29.53 34.23 1.18
N ALA A 272 -29.80 33.40 0.16
CA ALA A 272 -30.05 33.85 -1.20
C ALA A 272 -31.16 34.91 -1.26
N GLY A 273 -30.87 36.05 -1.89
CA GLY A 273 -31.75 37.22 -1.99
C GLY A 273 -31.98 37.99 -0.67
N ILE A 274 -31.35 37.57 0.45
CA ILE A 274 -31.56 38.16 1.78
C ILE A 274 -30.35 39.01 2.20
N ALA A 275 -29.17 38.40 2.33
CA ALA A 275 -27.98 39.07 2.84
C ALA A 275 -26.68 38.43 2.34
N ALA A 276 -25.61 39.21 2.31
CA ALA A 276 -24.27 38.68 2.06
C ALA A 276 -23.80 37.84 3.27
N VAL A 277 -23.13 36.73 2.98
CA VAL A 277 -22.57 35.81 3.97
C VAL A 277 -21.06 35.96 4.00
N ALA A 278 -20.48 36.15 5.18
CA ALA A 278 -19.04 36.14 5.36
C ALA A 278 -18.51 34.71 5.25
N LEU A 279 -17.55 34.48 4.37
CA LEU A 279 -16.97 33.16 4.10
C LEU A 279 -15.45 33.26 4.22
N ASP A 280 -14.80 32.14 4.52
CA ASP A 280 -13.34 32.11 4.54
C ASP A 280 -12.75 32.18 3.13
N GLU A 281 -11.46 32.52 3.04
CA GLU A 281 -10.75 32.75 1.78
C GLU A 281 -10.79 31.54 0.84
N GLU A 282 -10.73 30.31 1.37
CA GLU A 282 -10.73 29.11 0.55
C GLU A 282 -12.10 28.88 -0.09
N THR A 283 -13.18 29.16 0.65
CA THR A 283 -14.54 29.08 0.14
C THR A 283 -14.83 30.17 -0.90
N ILE A 284 -14.36 31.41 -0.67
CA ILE A 284 -14.44 32.48 -1.69
C ILE A 284 -13.67 32.10 -2.95
N SER A 285 -12.49 31.48 -2.79
CA SER A 285 -11.66 31.03 -3.92
C SER A 285 -12.31 29.88 -4.69
N LEU A 286 -13.00 28.94 -4.01
CA LEU A 286 -13.80 27.89 -4.65
C LEU A 286 -14.94 28.49 -5.49
N LEU A 287 -15.65 29.49 -4.96
CA LEU A 287 -16.71 30.18 -5.68
C LEU A 287 -16.17 30.94 -6.89
N GLN A 288 -15.02 31.60 -6.75
CA GLN A 288 -14.33 32.28 -7.84
C GLN A 288 -13.91 31.29 -8.93
N LEU A 289 -13.36 30.13 -8.56
CA LEU A 289 -13.07 29.02 -9.48
C LEU A 289 -14.32 28.60 -10.26
N GLY A 290 -15.48 28.49 -9.60
CA GLY A 290 -16.73 28.13 -10.28
C GLY A 290 -17.21 29.17 -11.30
N ILE A 291 -17.01 30.47 -11.04
CA ILE A 291 -17.29 31.54 -12.01
C ILE A 291 -16.37 31.40 -13.23
N GLU A 292 -15.08 31.11 -13.01
CA GLU A 292 -14.10 30.91 -14.07
C GLU A 292 -14.40 29.64 -14.89
N ALA A 293 -14.79 28.56 -14.22
CA ALA A 293 -15.16 27.29 -14.83
C ALA A 293 -16.33 27.45 -15.81
N GLU A 294 -17.35 28.25 -15.48
CA GLU A 294 -18.46 28.51 -16.40
C GLU A 294 -17.97 29.18 -17.69
N GLY A 295 -17.11 30.18 -17.58
CA GLY A 295 -16.52 30.88 -18.72
C GLY A 295 -15.64 29.96 -19.58
N GLN A 296 -14.80 29.13 -18.95
CA GLN A 296 -13.88 28.23 -19.65
C GLN A 296 -14.59 27.06 -20.34
N THR A 297 -15.71 26.60 -19.79
CA THR A 297 -16.43 25.42 -20.28
C THR A 297 -17.59 25.77 -21.21
N GLY A 298 -17.86 27.07 -21.41
CA GLY A 298 -19.01 27.55 -22.17
C GLY A 298 -20.34 27.23 -21.50
N GLY A 299 -20.39 27.28 -20.17
CA GLY A 299 -21.59 27.01 -19.37
C GLY A 299 -21.88 25.54 -19.06
N ARG A 300 -21.02 24.61 -19.49
CA ARG A 300 -21.21 23.17 -19.22
C ARG A 300 -20.98 22.80 -17.76
N VAL A 301 -20.08 23.53 -17.09
CA VAL A 301 -19.96 23.50 -15.63
C VAL A 301 -20.41 24.86 -15.11
N ASN A 302 -21.50 24.87 -14.34
CA ASN A 302 -22.05 26.08 -13.74
C ASN A 302 -22.39 25.79 -12.27
N ILE A 303 -21.66 26.43 -11.34
CA ILE A 303 -21.91 26.23 -9.91
C ILE A 303 -23.21 26.85 -9.41
N MET A 304 -23.85 27.75 -10.17
CA MET A 304 -25.18 28.30 -9.85
C MET A 304 -26.33 27.42 -10.34
N PHE A 305 -26.03 26.21 -10.84
CA PHE A 305 -27.04 25.26 -11.34
C PHE A 305 -27.79 24.51 -10.22
N GLY A 306 -27.61 24.93 -8.95
CA GLY A 306 -28.13 24.25 -7.76
C GLY A 306 -29.65 24.10 -7.72
N ALA A 307 -30.40 25.06 -8.30
CA ALA A 307 -31.85 24.97 -8.36
C ALA A 307 -32.33 23.76 -9.18
N VAL A 308 -31.63 23.43 -10.27
CA VAL A 308 -31.93 22.27 -11.11
C VAL A 308 -31.38 20.98 -10.51
N THR A 309 -30.13 20.98 -10.04
CA THR A 309 -29.51 19.77 -9.46
C THR A 309 -30.23 19.31 -8.19
N SER A 310 -30.80 20.24 -7.41
CA SER A 310 -31.61 19.90 -6.22
C SER A 310 -32.85 19.10 -6.58
N LEU A 311 -33.57 19.44 -7.66
CA LEU A 311 -34.74 18.66 -8.11
C LEU A 311 -34.36 17.22 -8.47
N TRP A 312 -33.25 17.05 -9.19
CA TRP A 312 -32.72 15.72 -9.52
C TRP A 312 -32.25 14.97 -8.28
N HIS A 313 -31.61 15.65 -7.32
CA HIS A 313 -31.20 15.07 -6.05
C HIS A 313 -32.41 14.55 -5.27
N GLU A 314 -33.46 15.37 -5.10
CA GLU A 314 -34.69 14.99 -4.42
C GLU A 314 -35.41 13.82 -5.10
N ALA A 315 -35.48 13.83 -6.44
CA ALA A 315 -36.05 12.74 -7.21
C ALA A 315 -35.28 11.44 -6.99
N ARG A 316 -33.95 11.50 -6.99
CA ARG A 316 -33.07 10.36 -6.69
C ARG A 316 -33.29 9.83 -5.28
N GLN A 317 -33.19 10.68 -4.25
CA GLN A 317 -33.36 10.26 -2.85
C GLN A 317 -34.75 9.63 -2.62
N TYR A 318 -35.80 10.24 -3.17
CA TYR A 318 -37.14 9.70 -3.09
C TYR A 318 -37.24 8.32 -3.77
N SER A 319 -36.69 8.18 -4.98
CA SER A 319 -36.79 6.95 -5.77
C SER A 319 -35.96 5.81 -5.16
N LEU A 320 -34.79 6.10 -4.59
CA LEU A 320 -33.99 5.12 -3.85
C LEU A 320 -34.73 4.63 -2.59
N ALA A 321 -35.43 5.52 -1.90
CA ALA A 321 -36.25 5.17 -0.74
C ALA A 321 -37.59 4.50 -1.11
N ASN A 322 -38.10 4.73 -2.33
CA ASN A 322 -39.39 4.23 -2.81
C ASN A 322 -39.30 3.64 -4.23
N PRO A 323 -38.64 2.48 -4.44
CA PRO A 323 -38.38 1.95 -5.78
C PRO A 323 -39.63 1.73 -6.63
N ASP A 324 -40.75 1.30 -6.02
CA ASP A 324 -42.02 1.07 -6.73
C ASP A 324 -42.72 2.37 -7.19
N ASN A 325 -42.29 3.52 -6.66
CA ASN A 325 -42.80 4.85 -6.99
C ASN A 325 -41.66 5.77 -7.46
N ALA A 326 -40.64 5.21 -8.11
CA ALA A 326 -39.57 5.99 -8.69
C ALA A 326 -40.13 7.10 -9.60
N ARG A 327 -39.43 8.23 -9.65
CA ARG A 327 -39.88 9.41 -10.41
C ARG A 327 -38.70 10.23 -10.92
N ILE A 328 -38.97 11.00 -11.96
CA ILE A 328 -38.09 12.09 -12.44
C ILE A 328 -38.73 13.44 -12.11
N PRO A 329 -37.94 14.54 -12.07
CA PRO A 329 -38.49 15.88 -11.98
C PRO A 329 -39.43 16.19 -13.15
N ALA A 330 -40.47 16.99 -12.92
CA ALA A 330 -41.39 17.41 -13.98
C ALA A 330 -40.76 18.51 -14.84
N ASP A 331 -40.98 18.47 -16.16
CA ASP A 331 -40.39 19.39 -17.14
C ASP A 331 -40.67 20.87 -16.84
N ASP A 332 -41.86 21.19 -16.32
CA ASP A 332 -42.25 22.55 -15.96
C ASP A 332 -41.47 23.06 -14.75
N LEU A 333 -41.24 22.21 -13.74
CA LEU A 333 -40.39 22.52 -12.60
C LEU A 333 -38.93 22.68 -13.01
N LEU A 334 -38.40 21.83 -13.89
CA LEU A 334 -37.04 21.97 -14.42
C LEU A 334 -36.86 23.30 -15.15
N LYS A 335 -37.81 23.69 -16.00
CA LYS A 335 -37.79 24.96 -16.73
C LYS A 335 -37.90 26.18 -15.81
N GLU A 336 -38.71 26.09 -14.75
CA GLU A 336 -38.77 27.15 -13.73
C GLU A 336 -37.43 27.26 -13.00
N ALA A 337 -36.87 26.15 -12.55
CA ALA A 337 -35.58 26.13 -11.84
C ALA A 337 -34.42 26.64 -12.70
N ALA A 338 -34.40 26.31 -14.00
CA ALA A 338 -33.38 26.76 -14.94
C ALA A 338 -33.36 28.30 -15.10
N ALA A 339 -34.46 28.99 -14.81
CA ALA A 339 -34.49 30.45 -14.81
C ALA A 339 -33.75 31.08 -13.61
N HIS A 340 -33.27 30.27 -12.67
CA HIS A 340 -32.62 30.66 -11.42
C HIS A 340 -31.18 30.12 -11.35
N CYS A 341 -30.48 30.06 -12.48
CA CYS A 341 -29.14 29.46 -12.62
C CYS A 341 -28.07 30.40 -13.20
N GLU A 342 -28.31 31.71 -13.22
CA GLU A 342 -27.40 32.69 -13.81
C GLU A 342 -26.14 32.88 -12.94
N ILE A 343 -24.94 32.65 -13.49
CA ILE A 343 -23.68 32.82 -12.73
C ILE A 343 -23.54 34.22 -12.13
N ASN A 344 -24.04 35.23 -12.85
CA ASN A 344 -23.89 36.65 -12.51
C ASN A 344 -24.77 37.08 -11.33
N ASP A 345 -25.61 36.18 -10.82
CA ASP A 345 -26.32 36.37 -9.56
C ASP A 345 -25.44 36.03 -8.35
N LEU A 346 -24.34 35.30 -8.52
CA LEU A 346 -23.30 35.14 -7.50
C LEU A 346 -22.37 36.35 -7.50
N ILE A 347 -22.36 37.09 -6.40
CA ILE A 347 -21.53 38.29 -6.21
C ILE A 347 -20.51 38.02 -5.12
N LEU A 348 -19.23 38.13 -5.47
CA LEU A 348 -18.12 37.97 -4.52
C LEU A 348 -17.52 39.34 -4.18
N ASP A 349 -17.37 39.62 -2.89
CA ASP A 349 -16.57 40.75 -2.38
C ASP A 349 -15.32 40.20 -1.69
N HIS A 350 -14.22 40.19 -2.43
CA HIS A 350 -12.92 39.72 -1.97
C HIS A 350 -12.32 40.58 -0.85
N VAL A 351 -12.69 41.86 -0.75
CA VAL A 351 -12.16 42.77 0.28
C VAL A 351 -12.90 42.55 1.60
N ALA A 352 -14.22 42.40 1.54
CA ALA A 352 -15.04 42.10 2.71
C ALA A 352 -14.99 40.63 3.13
N GLY A 353 -14.57 39.72 2.23
CA GLY A 353 -14.60 38.27 2.46
C GLY A 353 -16.04 37.75 2.51
N THR A 354 -16.89 38.22 1.59
CA THR A 354 -18.32 37.87 1.59
C THR A 354 -18.81 37.44 0.22
N ALA A 355 -19.79 36.54 0.17
CA ALA A 355 -20.54 36.19 -1.02
C ALA A 355 -22.03 36.52 -0.86
N PHE A 356 -22.70 36.86 -1.95
CA PHE A 356 -24.13 37.12 -1.99
C PHE A 356 -24.75 36.55 -3.25
N ILE A 357 -25.84 35.80 -3.10
CA ILE A 357 -26.67 35.35 -4.22
C ILE A 357 -27.84 36.33 -4.39
N ARG A 358 -27.95 36.97 -5.55
CA ARG A 358 -28.97 37.99 -5.83
C ARG A 358 -30.37 37.42 -5.94
N ASP A 359 -30.53 36.30 -6.63
CA ASP A 359 -31.82 35.66 -6.86
C ASP A 359 -32.21 34.79 -5.65
N PRO A 360 -33.34 35.05 -4.97
CA PRO A 360 -33.76 34.28 -3.80
C PRO A 360 -34.15 32.82 -4.09
N LYS A 361 -34.27 32.42 -5.36
CA LYS A 361 -34.54 31.04 -5.76
C LYS A 361 -33.33 30.30 -6.30
N ALA A 362 -32.19 31.00 -6.46
CA ALA A 362 -30.95 30.40 -6.93
C ALA A 362 -30.17 29.78 -5.76
N SER A 363 -29.32 28.81 -6.07
CA SER A 363 -28.43 28.17 -5.11
C SER A 363 -27.15 27.71 -5.78
N VAL A 364 -26.06 27.71 -5.01
CA VAL A 364 -24.79 27.11 -5.42
C VAL A 364 -24.78 25.60 -5.20
N ASP A 365 -24.22 24.88 -6.16
CA ASP A 365 -23.82 23.48 -6.09
C ASP A 365 -22.41 23.35 -6.69
N VAL A 366 -21.45 23.03 -5.83
CA VAL A 366 -20.02 22.94 -6.18
C VAL A 366 -19.58 21.51 -6.51
N GLY A 367 -20.51 20.56 -6.62
CA GLY A 367 -20.20 19.13 -6.73
C GLY A 367 -19.30 18.75 -7.92
N ALA A 368 -19.29 19.55 -8.98
CA ALA A 368 -18.46 19.36 -10.18
C ALA A 368 -17.00 19.86 -10.05
N ILE A 369 -16.68 20.61 -8.99
CA ILE A 369 -15.35 21.24 -8.82
C ILE A 369 -14.77 21.04 -7.41
N ALA A 370 -15.62 20.71 -6.42
CA ALA A 370 -15.24 20.73 -5.01
C ALA A 370 -14.23 19.65 -4.63
N LYS A 371 -14.31 18.44 -5.22
CA LYS A 371 -13.37 17.36 -4.91
C LYS A 371 -11.99 17.67 -5.48
N GLY A 372 -11.95 18.16 -6.71
CA GLY A 372 -10.71 18.63 -7.34
C GLY A 372 -10.04 19.74 -6.56
N TYR A 373 -10.81 20.76 -6.14
CA TYR A 373 -10.28 21.86 -5.33
C TYR A 373 -9.84 21.41 -3.93
N ALA A 374 -10.60 20.53 -3.27
CA ALA A 374 -10.19 19.92 -2.01
C ALA A 374 -8.89 19.11 -2.16
N LEU A 375 -8.73 18.37 -3.26
CA LEU A 375 -7.51 17.64 -3.58
C LEU A 375 -6.31 18.59 -3.65
N ASP A 376 -6.45 19.74 -4.32
CA ASP A 376 -5.38 20.74 -4.44
C ASP A 376 -4.95 21.30 -3.08
N LEU A 377 -5.92 21.63 -2.21
CA LEU A 377 -5.65 22.10 -0.85
C LEU A 377 -4.90 21.04 -0.03
N LEU A 378 -5.38 19.80 -0.04
CA LEU A 378 -4.79 18.71 0.73
C LEU A 378 -3.39 18.31 0.21
N VAL A 379 -3.19 18.34 -1.11
CA VAL A 379 -1.86 18.12 -1.73
C VAL A 379 -0.88 19.19 -1.28
N LYS A 380 -1.31 20.45 -1.24
CA LYS A 380 -0.49 21.56 -0.73
C LYS A 380 -0.13 21.36 0.74
N ASP A 381 -1.09 20.97 1.58
CA ASP A 381 -0.88 20.74 3.00
C ASP A 381 0.08 19.56 3.26
N LEU A 382 -0.08 18.45 2.53
CA LEU A 382 0.82 17.29 2.60
C LEU A 382 2.24 17.65 2.19
N LYS A 383 2.41 18.37 1.06
CA LYS A 383 3.73 18.84 0.61
C LYS A 383 4.37 19.77 1.62
N TYR A 384 3.60 20.70 2.22
CA TYR A 384 4.10 21.59 3.26
C TYR A 384 4.53 20.83 4.53
N ALA A 385 3.84 19.74 4.85
CA ALA A 385 4.18 18.83 5.94
C ALA A 385 5.33 17.86 5.62
N GLY A 386 5.96 17.97 4.45
CA GLY A 386 7.13 17.18 4.06
C GLY A 386 6.83 15.86 3.33
N ALA A 387 5.57 15.56 3.01
CA ALA A 387 5.23 14.40 2.21
C ALA A 387 5.57 14.65 0.73
N GLU A 388 6.66 14.06 0.24
CA GLU A 388 7.11 14.21 -1.16
C GLU A 388 6.53 13.16 -2.10
N ASN A 389 6.39 11.91 -1.62
CA ASN A 389 6.03 10.75 -2.43
C ASN A 389 4.77 10.08 -1.89
N PHE A 390 3.62 10.45 -2.45
CA PHE A 390 2.32 9.97 -1.97
C PHE A 390 1.30 9.87 -3.11
N LEU A 391 0.25 9.08 -2.88
CA LEU A 391 -0.93 9.06 -3.71
C LEU A 391 -2.12 9.41 -2.83
N LEU A 392 -2.84 10.47 -3.20
CA LEU A 392 -4.07 10.90 -2.54
C LEU A 392 -5.23 10.71 -3.51
N ASP A 393 -6.27 10.00 -3.09
CA ASP A 393 -7.46 9.68 -3.88
C ASP A 393 -8.69 10.19 -3.11
N LEU A 394 -9.44 11.12 -3.69
CA LEU A 394 -10.72 11.62 -3.18
C LEU A 394 -11.86 11.08 -4.05
N GLY A 395 -12.12 9.78 -3.98
CA GLY A 395 -13.23 9.17 -4.68
C GLY A 395 -13.09 9.23 -6.21
N GLY A 396 -11.91 8.86 -6.73
CA GLY A 396 -11.60 8.88 -8.15
C GLY A 396 -10.95 10.18 -8.64
N ASN A 397 -10.81 11.18 -7.76
CA ASN A 397 -9.96 12.35 -7.96
C ASN A 397 -8.59 12.07 -7.34
N ILE A 398 -7.61 11.68 -8.15
CA ILE A 398 -6.33 11.17 -7.68
C ILE A 398 -5.21 12.19 -7.95
N TYR A 399 -4.35 12.46 -6.98
CA TYR A 399 -3.06 13.13 -7.18
C TYR A 399 -1.92 12.14 -6.90
N ALA A 400 -0.99 12.03 -7.86
CA ALA A 400 0.18 11.16 -7.78
C ALA A 400 1.46 11.96 -7.52
N GLY A 401 1.78 12.26 -6.26
CA GLY A 401 2.96 13.05 -5.88
C GLY A 401 4.27 12.28 -5.94
N GLY A 402 5.27 12.86 -6.61
CA GLY A 402 6.59 12.26 -6.75
C GLY A 402 6.55 10.89 -7.42
N ILE A 403 7.31 9.93 -6.88
CA ILE A 403 7.44 8.58 -7.43
C ILE A 403 6.91 7.52 -6.47
N ASN A 404 6.55 6.37 -7.02
CA ASN A 404 6.40 5.16 -6.24
C ASN A 404 7.80 4.67 -5.82
N ILE A 405 8.23 5.01 -4.60
CA ILE A 405 9.57 4.68 -4.09
C ILE A 405 9.82 3.16 -4.09
N SER A 406 8.80 2.34 -3.80
CA SER A 406 8.98 0.88 -3.76
C SER A 406 9.31 0.25 -5.12
N LYS A 407 8.83 0.86 -6.21
CA LYS A 407 9.12 0.44 -7.59
C LYS A 407 10.21 1.28 -8.26
N ASN A 408 10.59 2.40 -7.65
CA ASN A 408 11.44 3.43 -8.24
C ASN A 408 10.93 3.87 -9.64
N SER A 409 9.63 4.14 -9.73
CA SER A 409 8.91 4.47 -10.97
C SER A 409 7.82 5.50 -10.72
N LYS A 410 7.23 6.05 -11.79
CA LYS A 410 5.95 6.77 -11.70
C LYS A 410 4.87 5.94 -11.01
N TRP A 411 3.86 6.60 -10.48
CA TRP A 411 2.69 5.95 -9.91
C TRP A 411 1.84 5.32 -11.02
N THR A 412 1.25 4.16 -10.72
CA THR A 412 0.31 3.48 -11.62
C THR A 412 -1.11 3.69 -11.12
N VAL A 413 -1.96 4.28 -11.95
CA VAL A 413 -3.38 4.57 -11.65
C VAL A 413 -4.25 3.82 -12.64
N GLY A 414 -5.17 2.99 -12.14
CA GLY A 414 -6.11 2.25 -13.00
C GLY A 414 -7.33 3.09 -13.36
N VAL A 415 -7.70 3.11 -14.63
CA VAL A 415 -8.97 3.66 -15.12
C VAL A 415 -10.04 2.59 -14.96
N LYS A 416 -11.07 2.89 -14.17
CA LYS A 416 -12.15 1.95 -13.86
C LYS A 416 -12.96 1.63 -15.12
N ASN A 417 -13.35 0.37 -15.27
CA ASN A 417 -14.32 -0.03 -16.29
C ASN A 417 -15.71 0.57 -15.96
N PRO A 418 -16.34 1.34 -16.86
CA PRO A 418 -17.69 1.86 -16.63
C PRO A 418 -18.77 0.76 -16.59
N HIS A 419 -18.46 -0.46 -16.99
CA HIS A 419 -19.37 -1.62 -16.97
C HIS A 419 -19.15 -2.50 -15.74
N PRO A 420 -19.98 -2.39 -14.69
CA PRO A 420 -19.80 -3.15 -13.46
C PRO A 420 -19.98 -4.67 -13.64
N ASP A 421 -20.67 -5.09 -14.69
CA ASP A 421 -20.97 -6.50 -14.98
C ASP A 421 -19.82 -7.25 -15.68
N GLN A 422 -18.77 -6.55 -16.12
CA GLN A 422 -17.61 -7.16 -16.77
C GLN A 422 -16.58 -7.65 -15.74
N GLU A 423 -15.94 -8.79 -16.01
CA GLU A 423 -14.92 -9.38 -15.12
C GLU A 423 -13.68 -8.48 -14.94
N ASN A 424 -13.36 -7.66 -15.94
CA ASN A 424 -12.22 -6.75 -15.86
C ASN A 424 -12.65 -5.39 -15.29
N SER A 425 -12.23 -5.11 -14.06
CA SER A 425 -12.58 -3.87 -13.35
C SER A 425 -11.76 -2.64 -13.77
N ILE A 426 -10.68 -2.83 -14.54
CA ILE A 426 -9.77 -1.77 -15.00
C ILE A 426 -9.62 -1.87 -16.52
N ILE A 427 -9.95 -0.79 -17.25
CA ILE A 427 -9.85 -0.76 -18.72
C ILE A 427 -8.48 -0.31 -19.20
N GLU A 428 -7.84 0.61 -18.49
CA GLU A 428 -6.52 1.15 -18.83
C GLU A 428 -5.71 1.41 -17.56
N ILE A 429 -4.37 1.42 -17.68
CA ILE A 429 -3.47 1.76 -16.57
C ILE A 429 -2.58 2.92 -17.00
N LEU A 430 -2.58 3.95 -16.18
CA LEU A 430 -1.84 5.19 -16.40
C LEU A 430 -0.58 5.24 -15.54
N SER A 431 0.51 5.74 -16.09
CA SER A 431 1.81 5.96 -15.46
C SER A 431 2.03 7.45 -15.26
N VAL A 432 1.72 7.94 -14.05
CA VAL A 432 1.61 9.37 -13.73
C VAL A 432 2.54 9.78 -12.59
N GLN A 433 3.05 11.00 -12.65
CA GLN A 433 3.90 11.61 -11.63
C GLN A 433 3.63 13.11 -11.62
N ASP A 434 3.41 13.67 -10.44
CA ASP A 434 3.13 15.07 -10.17
C ASP A 434 1.97 15.62 -11.02
N MET A 435 0.95 14.78 -11.20
CA MET A 435 -0.26 15.04 -11.99
C MET A 435 -1.49 14.49 -11.28
N THR A 436 -2.65 15.00 -11.64
CA THR A 436 -3.95 14.48 -11.27
C THR A 436 -4.54 13.56 -12.32
N VAL A 437 -5.36 12.62 -11.87
CA VAL A 437 -6.22 11.76 -12.69
C VAL A 437 -7.62 11.83 -12.10
N THR A 438 -8.56 12.40 -12.83
CA THR A 438 -9.95 12.57 -12.37
C THR A 438 -10.90 11.92 -13.36
N THR A 439 -11.93 11.22 -12.86
CA THR A 439 -12.93 10.56 -13.71
C THR A 439 -14.34 11.01 -13.36
N SER A 440 -15.10 11.45 -14.38
CA SER A 440 -16.55 11.64 -14.32
C SER A 440 -17.24 10.49 -15.04
N GLY A 441 -18.24 9.86 -14.42
CA GLY A 441 -18.89 8.66 -14.96
C GLY A 441 -20.40 8.58 -14.73
N SER A 442 -21.10 8.00 -15.70
CA SER A 442 -22.55 7.81 -15.68
C SER A 442 -23.01 6.71 -14.71
N TYR A 443 -22.07 5.92 -14.18
CA TYR A 443 -22.34 4.82 -13.23
C TYR A 443 -22.29 5.27 -11.76
N GLU A 444 -22.03 6.55 -11.49
CA GLU A 444 -21.98 7.09 -10.14
C GLU A 444 -23.27 7.81 -9.76
N ARG A 445 -23.72 7.56 -8.53
CA ARG A 445 -24.90 8.19 -7.91
C ARG A 445 -26.15 8.15 -8.81
N THR A 446 -26.49 6.97 -9.30
CA THR A 446 -27.58 6.71 -10.25
C THR A 446 -28.87 6.23 -9.57
N TYR A 447 -29.98 6.29 -10.31
CA TYR A 447 -31.22 5.58 -9.98
C TYR A 447 -31.98 5.22 -11.26
N GLN A 448 -32.88 4.23 -11.18
CA GLN A 448 -33.63 3.76 -12.34
C GLN A 448 -35.08 4.28 -12.31
N PHE A 449 -35.58 4.73 -13.47
CA PHE A 449 -36.98 5.05 -13.69
C PHE A 449 -37.41 4.54 -15.07
N GLU A 450 -38.50 3.76 -15.12
CA GLU A 450 -39.03 3.12 -16.34
C GLU A 450 -37.98 2.33 -17.15
N GLY A 451 -37.00 1.72 -16.47
CA GLY A 451 -35.94 0.93 -17.10
C GLY A 451 -34.80 1.75 -17.70
N ILE A 452 -34.77 3.07 -17.45
CA ILE A 452 -33.70 3.99 -17.84
C ILE A 452 -32.94 4.42 -16.58
N ASP A 453 -31.60 4.41 -16.66
CA ASP A 453 -30.74 4.86 -15.58
C ASP A 453 -30.47 6.37 -15.69
N TYR A 454 -30.73 7.10 -14.61
CA TYR A 454 -30.50 8.54 -14.48
C TYR A 454 -29.35 8.78 -13.50
N HIS A 455 -28.29 9.43 -13.96
CA HIS A 455 -27.11 9.77 -13.15
C HIS A 455 -27.09 11.25 -12.77
N HIS A 456 -26.08 11.64 -11.99
CA HIS A 456 -26.03 12.96 -11.33
C HIS A 456 -25.41 14.09 -12.16
N ILE A 457 -24.89 13.80 -13.36
CA ILE A 457 -24.22 14.80 -14.21
C ILE A 457 -25.28 15.35 -15.18
N ILE A 458 -25.88 16.47 -14.81
CA ILE A 458 -26.98 17.09 -15.55
C ILE A 458 -26.41 18.04 -16.61
N ASP A 459 -26.88 17.91 -17.84
CA ASP A 459 -26.53 18.82 -18.93
C ASP A 459 -27.34 20.12 -18.81
N PRO A 460 -26.69 21.29 -18.64
CA PRO A 460 -27.38 22.58 -18.57
C PRO A 460 -28.22 22.91 -19.81
N ALA A 461 -27.88 22.35 -20.98
CA ALA A 461 -28.61 22.60 -22.23
C ALA A 461 -29.94 21.81 -22.30
N THR A 462 -30.01 20.63 -21.68
CA THR A 462 -31.20 19.77 -21.74
C THR A 462 -31.99 19.73 -20.45
N LEU A 463 -31.34 20.03 -19.31
CA LEU A 463 -31.84 19.87 -17.95
C LEU A 463 -31.99 18.40 -17.50
N TYR A 464 -31.47 17.44 -18.27
CA TYR A 464 -31.46 16.00 -17.97
C TYR A 464 -30.02 15.49 -17.83
N PRO A 465 -29.81 14.29 -17.24
CA PRO A 465 -28.49 13.65 -17.24
C PRO A 465 -27.91 13.54 -18.66
N GLY A 466 -26.65 13.92 -18.82
CA GLY A 466 -25.96 13.90 -20.12
C GLY A 466 -25.81 12.48 -20.67
N ASN A 467 -25.99 12.29 -21.98
CA ASN A 467 -26.00 10.96 -22.59
C ASN A 467 -25.01 10.84 -23.76
N VAL A 468 -23.83 11.46 -23.64
CA VAL A 468 -22.79 11.45 -24.67
C VAL A 468 -21.72 10.40 -24.34
N HIS A 469 -21.26 10.38 -23.09
CA HIS A 469 -20.20 9.49 -22.62
C HIS A 469 -20.67 8.66 -21.43
N ARG A 470 -20.11 7.45 -21.26
CA ARG A 470 -20.21 6.65 -20.02
C ARG A 470 -19.17 7.07 -18.99
N SER A 471 -17.97 7.40 -19.45
CA SER A 471 -16.91 7.89 -18.58
C SER A 471 -15.95 8.78 -19.32
N VAL A 472 -15.44 9.80 -18.64
CA VAL A 472 -14.33 10.62 -19.09
C VAL A 472 -13.28 10.68 -17.99
N THR A 473 -12.05 10.28 -18.31
CA THR A 473 -10.89 10.38 -17.43
C THR A 473 -9.95 11.45 -17.95
N VAL A 474 -9.63 12.43 -17.11
CA VAL A 474 -8.75 13.56 -17.42
C VAL A 474 -7.46 13.43 -16.63
N VAL A 475 -6.33 13.61 -17.31
CA VAL A 475 -5.01 13.80 -16.71
C VAL A 475 -4.66 15.28 -16.79
N SER A 476 -4.36 15.90 -15.66
CA SER A 476 -4.15 17.37 -15.57
C SER A 476 -3.10 17.72 -14.50
N PRO A 477 -2.54 18.94 -14.52
CA PRO A 477 -1.60 19.37 -13.48
C PRO A 477 -2.27 19.55 -12.10
N ASP A 478 -3.51 20.04 -12.10
CA ASP A 478 -4.25 20.41 -10.90
C ASP A 478 -5.55 19.62 -10.79
N GLY A 479 -6.00 19.34 -9.56
CA GLY A 479 -7.22 18.59 -9.27
C GLY A 479 -8.47 19.36 -9.63
N SER A 480 -8.53 20.64 -9.29
CA SER A 480 -9.64 21.54 -9.62
C SER A 480 -9.89 21.62 -11.12
N LEU A 481 -8.81 21.73 -11.92
CA LEU A 481 -8.88 21.70 -13.38
C LEU A 481 -9.39 20.33 -13.86
N GLY A 482 -8.83 19.23 -13.34
CA GLY A 482 -9.24 17.87 -13.69
C GLY A 482 -10.72 17.58 -13.47
N ASP A 483 -11.26 17.94 -12.30
CA ASP A 483 -12.67 17.73 -11.90
C ASP A 483 -13.64 18.60 -12.72
N THR A 484 -13.23 19.86 -12.97
CA THR A 484 -13.97 20.78 -13.85
C THR A 484 -14.04 20.21 -15.27
N LEU A 485 -12.89 19.85 -15.84
CA LEU A 485 -12.82 19.41 -17.22
C LEU A 485 -13.42 18.02 -17.43
N SER A 486 -13.29 17.09 -16.48
CA SER A 486 -13.91 15.77 -16.62
C SER A 486 -15.43 15.90 -16.69
N THR A 487 -16.02 16.81 -15.93
CA THR A 487 -17.47 17.10 -15.99
C THR A 487 -17.86 17.82 -17.27
N ALA A 488 -17.10 18.83 -17.70
CA ALA A 488 -17.39 19.55 -18.94
C ALA A 488 -17.30 18.63 -20.16
N LEU A 489 -16.21 17.87 -20.27
CA LEU A 489 -15.93 16.94 -21.37
C LEU A 489 -16.93 15.78 -21.41
N PHE A 490 -17.46 15.36 -20.26
CA PHE A 490 -18.56 14.38 -20.20
C PHE A 490 -19.82 14.85 -20.95
N LEU A 491 -20.02 16.16 -21.08
CA LEU A 491 -21.15 16.78 -21.78
C LEU A 491 -20.80 17.25 -23.20
N ILE A 492 -19.52 17.20 -23.61
CA ILE A 492 -19.07 17.68 -24.92
C ILE A 492 -19.20 16.56 -25.96
N PRO A 493 -19.90 16.79 -27.08
CA PRO A 493 -19.94 15.86 -28.21
C PRO A 493 -18.54 15.52 -28.73
N VAL A 494 -18.36 14.30 -29.22
CA VAL A 494 -17.05 13.78 -29.69
C VAL A 494 -16.38 14.73 -30.68
N GLU A 495 -17.16 15.34 -31.57
CA GLU A 495 -16.69 16.21 -32.64
C GLU A 495 -16.12 17.55 -32.14
N GLU A 496 -16.44 17.94 -30.91
CA GLU A 496 -15.99 19.19 -30.30
C GLU A 496 -14.77 19.01 -29.37
N ILE A 497 -14.44 17.76 -29.00
CA ILE A 497 -13.40 17.44 -27.99
C ILE A 497 -12.04 18.03 -28.34
N GLU A 498 -11.52 17.80 -29.55
CA GLU A 498 -10.19 18.27 -29.95
C GLU A 498 -10.09 19.80 -29.89
N SER A 499 -11.11 20.49 -30.41
CA SER A 499 -11.14 21.95 -30.39
C SER A 499 -11.23 22.48 -28.96
N PHE A 500 -11.99 21.82 -28.09
CA PHE A 500 -12.12 22.22 -26.70
C PHE A 500 -10.82 22.02 -25.91
N LEU A 501 -10.20 20.83 -26.02
CA LEU A 501 -8.97 20.50 -25.32
C LEU A 501 -7.79 21.36 -25.78
N SER A 502 -7.78 21.85 -27.03
CA SER A 502 -6.71 22.72 -27.54
C SER A 502 -6.51 24.02 -26.76
N ALA A 503 -7.49 24.43 -25.94
CA ALA A 503 -7.40 25.59 -25.07
C ALA A 503 -6.64 25.34 -23.75
N PHE A 504 -6.31 24.09 -23.42
CA PHE A 504 -5.72 23.69 -22.15
C PHE A 504 -4.35 23.03 -22.35
N GLU A 505 -3.33 23.58 -21.70
CA GLU A 505 -1.97 23.02 -21.75
C GLU A 505 -1.82 21.87 -20.75
N ASN A 506 -1.10 20.81 -21.15
CA ASN A 506 -0.82 19.64 -20.31
C ASN A 506 -2.07 18.93 -19.78
N VAL A 507 -3.15 18.96 -20.56
CA VAL A 507 -4.39 18.22 -20.27
C VAL A 507 -4.59 17.18 -21.35
N GLU A 508 -4.79 15.94 -20.94
CA GLU A 508 -5.16 14.84 -21.83
C GLU A 508 -6.38 14.11 -21.28
N ALA A 509 -7.18 13.52 -22.15
CA ALA A 509 -8.40 12.83 -21.74
C ALA A 509 -8.65 11.53 -22.49
N LEU A 510 -9.29 10.58 -21.80
CA LEU A 510 -9.80 9.32 -22.31
C LEU A 510 -11.31 9.28 -22.11
N PHE A 511 -12.02 8.85 -23.15
CA PHE A 511 -13.47 8.82 -23.24
C PHE A 511 -13.91 7.39 -23.51
N ILE A 512 -14.98 6.98 -22.85
CA ILE A 512 -15.77 5.81 -23.23
C ILE A 512 -17.15 6.31 -23.59
N THR A 513 -17.54 6.21 -24.86
CA THR A 513 -18.84 6.70 -25.35
C THR A 513 -19.99 5.80 -24.87
N VAL A 514 -21.23 6.24 -25.05
CA VAL A 514 -22.41 5.40 -24.78
C VAL A 514 -22.52 4.19 -25.71
N GLU A 515 -21.89 4.25 -26.88
CA GLU A 515 -21.68 3.14 -27.82
C GLU A 515 -20.49 2.22 -27.46
N ASP A 516 -19.84 2.45 -26.32
CA ASP A 516 -18.66 1.71 -25.84
C ASP A 516 -17.41 1.87 -26.72
N GLU A 517 -17.32 2.96 -27.48
CA GLU A 517 -16.12 3.33 -28.23
C GLU A 517 -15.13 4.04 -27.30
N MET A 518 -13.86 3.64 -27.39
CA MET A 518 -12.77 4.28 -26.66
C MET A 518 -12.10 5.33 -27.55
N ILE A 519 -12.10 6.57 -27.07
CA ILE A 519 -11.52 7.73 -27.77
C ILE A 519 -10.57 8.42 -26.81
N SER A 520 -9.43 8.92 -27.29
CA SER A 520 -8.51 9.67 -26.44
C SER A 520 -7.95 10.88 -27.19
N SER A 521 -7.51 11.89 -26.45
CA SER A 521 -6.70 12.97 -27.01
C SER A 521 -5.32 12.47 -27.45
N ASP A 522 -4.68 13.21 -28.36
CA ASP A 522 -3.43 12.81 -29.01
C ASP A 522 -2.29 12.49 -28.03
N GLY A 523 -2.16 13.23 -26.93
CA GLY A 523 -1.10 13.01 -25.96
C GLY A 523 -1.43 12.00 -24.86
N PHE A 524 -2.66 11.45 -24.82
CA PHE A 524 -3.06 10.52 -23.77
C PHE A 524 -2.21 9.24 -23.78
N GLU A 525 -1.76 8.81 -24.97
CA GLU A 525 -0.90 7.62 -25.13
C GLU A 525 0.40 7.69 -24.33
N PHE A 526 0.91 8.88 -24.01
CA PHE A 526 2.12 9.05 -23.19
C PHE A 526 1.95 8.63 -21.73
N TYR A 527 0.70 8.52 -21.27
CA TYR A 527 0.39 8.05 -19.93
C TYR A 527 0.10 6.55 -19.88
N LEU A 528 -0.23 5.91 -20.99
CA LEU A 528 -0.55 4.47 -21.00
C LEU A 528 0.67 3.62 -20.63
N THR A 529 0.43 2.56 -19.87
CA THR A 529 1.42 1.52 -19.59
C THR A 529 0.79 0.14 -19.69
N GLU A 530 1.61 -0.88 -20.01
CA GLU A 530 1.14 -2.25 -20.06
C GLU A 530 0.58 -2.71 -18.68
N PRO A 531 -0.53 -3.48 -18.66
CA PRO A 531 -1.14 -3.99 -17.43
C PRO A 531 -0.28 -4.91 -16.56
#